data_AF-R4KHD4-F1
#
_entry.id   AF-R4KHD4-F1
#
_cell.length_a   1.000
_cell.length_b   1.000
_cell.length_c   1.000
_cell.angle_alpha   90.00
_cell.angle_beta   90.00
_cell.angle_gamma   90.00
#
_symmetry.space_group_name_H-M   'P 1'
#
loop_
_entity.id
_entity.type
_entity.pdbx_description
1 polymer ?
#
loop_
_entity_poly.entity_id
_entity_poly.type
_entity_poly.pdbx_seq_one_letter_code
_entity_poly.pdbx_strand_id
1 'polypeptide(L)'
;MENNEKSNDARYLLAALIEIYRGNIVFLPEFDPQMENNLLRDVFSSAISFAKFDESRQTISNEIFKCANEGATVKEQMELARVQTPDVLNAKMVAAAHVLKIMDDNKVILS
;
A
#
# COMPACT_ATOMS: atom_id res chain seq x y z
N MET A 1 -21.26 -9.21 21.75
CA MET A 1 -20.23 -10.01 21.08
C MET A 1 -19.91 -9.27 19.80
N GLU A 2 -18.90 -8.41 19.80
CA GLU A 2 -18.43 -7.78 18.56
C GLU A 2 -17.77 -8.88 17.73
N ASN A 3 -18.34 -9.17 16.57
CA ASN A 3 -17.67 -10.01 15.58
C ASN A 3 -16.39 -9.27 15.18
N ASN A 4 -15.24 -9.70 15.70
CA ASN A 4 -13.91 -9.33 15.22
C ASN A 4 -13.66 -9.95 13.83
N GLU A 5 -14.56 -9.70 12.89
CA GLU A 5 -14.35 -10.07 11.49
C GLU A 5 -13.30 -9.13 10.90
N LYS A 6 -12.08 -9.65 10.76
CA LYS A 6 -11.02 -8.96 10.04
C LYS A 6 -11.45 -8.75 8.60
N SER A 7 -11.29 -7.53 8.10
CA SER A 7 -11.60 -7.19 6.72
C SER A 7 -10.61 -7.87 5.77
N ASN A 8 -11.16 -8.52 4.74
CA ASN A 8 -10.42 -9.05 3.59
C ASN A 8 -10.62 -8.18 2.35
N ASP A 9 -11.07 -6.93 2.52
CA ASP A 9 -11.31 -6.01 1.42
C ASP A 9 -10.01 -5.32 0.98
N ALA A 10 -9.26 -6.01 0.12
CA ALA A 10 -8.04 -5.50 -0.50
C ALA A 10 -8.27 -4.21 -1.31
N ARG A 11 -9.47 -3.99 -1.89
CA ARG A 11 -9.76 -2.76 -2.64
C ARG A 11 -9.88 -1.57 -1.69
N TYR A 12 -10.58 -1.76 -0.58
CA TYR A 12 -10.67 -0.75 0.46
C TYR A 12 -9.28 -0.42 1.02
N LEU A 13 -8.43 -1.43 1.23
CA LEU A 13 -7.04 -1.22 1.66
C LEU A 13 -6.25 -0.36 0.66
N LEU A 14 -6.31 -0.67 -0.65
CA LEU A 14 -5.62 0.10 -1.69
C LEU A 14 -6.14 1.54 -1.78
N ALA A 15 -7.46 1.73 -1.71
CA ALA A 15 -8.06 3.07 -1.68
C ALA A 15 -7.59 3.86 -0.45
N ALA A 16 -7.54 3.20 0.71
CA ALA A 16 -7.02 3.81 1.94
C ALA A 16 -5.54 4.21 1.80
N LEU A 17 -4.69 3.36 1.19
CA LEU A 17 -3.28 3.69 0.93
C LEU A 17 -3.13 4.91 0.02
N ILE A 18 -3.94 5.03 -1.03
CA ILE A 18 -3.93 6.21 -1.91
C ILE A 18 -4.21 7.47 -1.08
N GLU A 19 -5.24 7.46 -0.23
CA GLU A 19 -5.59 8.61 0.60
C GLU A 19 -4.53 8.91 1.67
N ILE A 20 -3.93 7.89 2.28
CA ILE A 20 -2.82 8.04 3.23
C ILE A 20 -1.64 8.73 2.56
N TYR A 21 -1.23 8.29 1.37
CA TYR A 21 -0.08 8.88 0.65
C TYR A 21 -0.38 10.27 0.08
N ARG A 22 -1.66 10.64 -0.05
CA ARG A 22 -2.10 12.02 -0.31
C ARG A 22 -2.05 12.93 0.93
N GLY A 23 -1.81 12.35 2.11
CA GLY A 23 -1.76 13.05 3.39
C GLY A 23 -3.11 13.16 4.11
N ASN A 24 -4.12 12.38 3.71
CA ASN A 24 -5.43 12.37 4.35
C ASN A 24 -5.48 11.44 5.55
N ILE A 25 -6.30 11.80 6.54
CA ILE A 25 -6.60 10.93 7.68
C ILE A 25 -7.63 9.89 7.22
N VAL A 26 -7.31 8.61 7.39
CA VAL A 26 -8.17 7.50 7.00
C VAL A 26 -8.52 6.64 8.21
N PHE A 27 -9.80 6.28 8.34
CA PHE A 27 -10.26 5.33 9.35
C PHE A 27 -10.12 3.91 8.80
N LEU A 28 -9.27 3.12 9.44
CA LEU A 28 -8.94 1.76 9.00
C LEU A 28 -9.66 0.73 9.88
N PRO A 29 -10.35 -0.26 9.31
CA PRO A 29 -10.73 -1.46 10.03
C PRO A 29 -9.48 -2.31 10.34
N GLU A 30 -9.63 -3.34 11.17
CA GLU A 30 -8.60 -4.37 11.25
C GLU A 30 -8.66 -5.25 10.00
N PHE A 31 -7.53 -5.41 9.32
CA PHE A 31 -7.40 -6.26 8.15
C PHE A 31 -6.81 -7.63 8.53
N ASP A 32 -7.00 -8.62 7.67
CA ASP A 32 -6.21 -9.85 7.75
C ASP A 32 -4.70 -9.55 7.56
N PRO A 33 -3.83 -9.91 8.51
CA PRO A 33 -2.41 -9.54 8.45
C PRO A 33 -1.67 -10.13 7.26
N GLN A 34 -2.06 -11.32 6.80
CA GLN A 34 -1.39 -11.97 5.68
C GLN A 34 -1.74 -11.27 4.36
N MET A 35 -3.03 -10.97 4.16
CA MET A 35 -3.49 -10.17 3.03
C MET A 35 -2.85 -8.77 3.04
N GLU A 36 -2.87 -8.10 4.19
CA GLU A 36 -2.28 -6.76 4.36
C GLU A 36 -0.80 -6.75 3.95
N ASN A 37 0.00 -7.68 4.49
CA ASN A 37 1.42 -7.77 4.18
C ASN A 37 1.68 -8.10 2.69
N ASN A 38 0.93 -9.04 2.12
CA ASN A 38 1.06 -9.40 0.71
C ASN A 38 0.75 -8.21 -0.20
N LEU A 39 -0.34 -7.49 0.09
CA LEU A 39 -0.76 -6.36 -0.72
C LEU A 39 0.24 -5.19 -0.62
N LEU A 40 0.77 -4.92 0.56
CA LEU A 40 1.83 -3.91 0.75
C LEU A 40 3.11 -4.28 -0.02
N ARG A 41 3.48 -5.56 -0.04
CA ARG A 41 4.63 -6.04 -0.82
C ARG A 41 4.44 -5.77 -2.31
N ASP A 42 3.25 -6.03 -2.85
CA ASP A 42 2.94 -5.77 -4.27
C ASP A 42 2.99 -4.26 -4.59
N VAL A 43 2.45 -3.43 -3.68
CA VAL A 43 2.50 -1.97 -3.80
C VAL A 43 3.95 -1.48 -3.77
N PHE A 44 4.78 -1.88 -2.80
CA PHE A 44 6.16 -1.40 -2.71
C PHE A 44 7.02 -1.88 -3.88
N SER A 45 6.84 -3.14 -4.29
CA SER A 45 7.54 -3.69 -5.46
C SER A 45 7.20 -2.93 -6.73
N SER A 46 5.94 -2.48 -6.88
CA SER A 46 5.52 -1.62 -7.99
C SER A 46 6.06 -0.19 -7.84
N ALA A 47 6.07 0.35 -6.62
CA ALA A 47 6.47 1.73 -6.32
C ALA A 47 7.91 2.04 -6.74
N ILE A 48 8.82 1.07 -6.65
CA ILE A 48 10.22 1.29 -7.04
C ILE A 48 10.37 1.76 -8.49
N SER A 49 9.47 1.31 -9.38
CA SER A 49 9.45 1.67 -10.80
C SER A 49 8.91 3.09 -11.05
N PHE A 50 8.17 3.65 -10.09
CA PHE A 50 7.59 4.99 -10.19
C PHE A 50 8.43 6.07 -9.48
N ALA A 51 9.42 5.68 -8.68
CA ALA A 51 10.33 6.59 -8.00
C ALA A 51 11.32 7.23 -8.98
N LYS A 52 11.46 8.56 -8.89
CA LYS A 52 12.28 9.36 -9.81
C LYS A 52 13.72 9.48 -9.34
N PHE A 53 13.93 9.51 -8.03
CA PHE A 53 15.24 9.70 -7.42
C PHE A 53 15.79 8.38 -6.86
N ASP A 54 17.11 8.22 -6.91
CA ASP A 54 17.77 7.02 -6.40
C ASP A 54 17.63 6.89 -4.88
N GLU A 55 17.61 8.01 -4.15
CA GLU A 55 17.34 8.04 -2.71
C GLU A 55 15.93 7.54 -2.39
N SER A 56 14.95 7.87 -3.24
CA SER A 56 13.58 7.37 -3.12
C SER A 56 13.51 5.87 -3.39
N ARG A 57 14.21 5.37 -4.42
CA ARG A 57 14.32 3.94 -4.72
C ARG A 57 14.99 3.17 -3.58
N GLN A 58 16.03 3.73 -2.98
CA GLN A 58 16.68 3.16 -1.81
C GLN A 58 15.71 3.09 -0.62
N THR A 59 14.96 4.16 -0.37
CA THR A 59 13.95 4.21 0.70
C THR A 59 12.90 3.13 0.50
N ILE A 60 12.36 3.01 -0.71
CA ILE A 60 11.37 1.98 -1.05
C ILE A 60 11.97 0.57 -0.97
N SER A 61 13.21 0.39 -1.43
CA SER A 61 13.93 -0.89 -1.33
C SER A 61 14.10 -1.36 0.12
N ASN A 62 14.41 -0.44 1.03
CA ASN A 62 14.48 -0.74 2.46
C ASN A 62 13.10 -1.19 3.01
N GLU A 63 12.01 -0.58 2.54
CA GLU A 63 10.66 -1.01 2.93
C GLU A 63 10.25 -2.35 2.33
N ILE A 64 10.64 -2.64 1.09
CA ILE A 64 10.46 -3.99 0.49
C ILE A 64 11.19 -5.02 1.35
N PHE A 65 12.44 -4.73 1.72
CA PHE A 65 13.24 -5.61 2.57
C PHE A 65 12.59 -5.80 3.95
N LYS A 66 12.16 -4.72 4.61
CA LYS A 66 11.45 -4.80 5.89
C LYS A 66 10.18 -5.65 5.75
N CYS A 67 9.33 -5.35 4.78
CA CYS A 67 8.07 -6.05 4.52
C CYS A 67 8.28 -7.55 4.28
N ALA A 68 9.36 -7.94 3.58
CA ALA A 68 9.68 -9.33 3.32
C ALA A 68 10.17 -10.12 4.56
N ASN A 69 10.81 -9.46 5.53
CA ASN A 69 11.43 -10.14 6.68
C ASN A 69 10.65 -9.98 8.00
N GLU A 70 10.10 -8.80 8.23
CA GLU A 70 9.43 -8.41 9.48
C GLU A 70 7.92 -8.24 9.31
N GLY A 71 7.46 -8.13 8.05
CA GLY A 71 6.11 -7.73 7.72
C GLY A 71 5.95 -6.21 7.63
N ALA A 72 4.80 -5.78 7.13
CA ALA A 72 4.39 -4.37 7.08
C ALA A 72 2.89 -4.26 7.34
N THR A 73 2.46 -3.13 7.89
CA THR A 73 1.04 -2.81 8.10
C THR A 73 0.68 -1.44 7.56
N VAL A 74 -0.58 -1.22 7.21
CA VAL A 74 -1.12 0.06 6.76
C VAL A 74 -1.03 1.10 7.88
N LYS A 75 -1.17 0.68 9.14
CA LYS A 75 -0.96 1.57 10.30
C LYS A 75 0.47 2.11 10.32
N GLU A 76 1.48 1.27 10.08
CA GLU A 76 2.86 1.75 9.95
C GLU A 76 3.03 2.69 8.76
N GLN A 77 2.39 2.41 7.62
CA GLN A 77 2.46 3.27 6.44
C GLN A 77 1.84 4.65 6.66
N MET A 78 0.78 4.75 7.47
CA MET A 78 0.19 6.01 7.87
C MET A 78 1.17 6.88 8.69
N GLU A 79 1.96 6.27 9.57
CA GLU A 79 2.96 6.99 10.36
C GLU A 79 4.18 7.37 9.51
N LEU A 80 4.66 6.46 8.65
CA LEU A 80 5.76 6.72 7.73
C LEU A 80 5.42 7.82 6.71
N ALA A 81 4.17 7.90 6.25
CA ALA A 81 3.73 8.91 5.30
C ALA A 81 3.99 10.35 5.78
N ARG A 82 4.05 10.58 7.10
CA ARG A 82 4.31 11.91 7.68
C ARG A 82 5.76 12.38 7.53
N VAL A 83 6.71 11.46 7.35
CA VAL A 83 8.15 11.76 7.33
C VAL A 83 8.79 11.49 5.98
N GLN A 84 8.07 10.87 5.05
CA GLN A 84 8.58 10.53 3.73
C GLN A 84 8.54 11.70 2.76
N THR A 85 9.46 11.67 1.80
CA THR A 85 9.56 12.71 0.78
C THR A 85 8.38 12.62 -0.20
N PRO A 86 8.02 13.73 -0.86
CA PRO A 86 6.94 13.74 -1.85
C PRO A 86 7.14 12.73 -3.00
N ASP A 87 8.38 12.45 -3.40
CA ASP A 87 8.67 11.48 -4.46
C ASP A 87 8.36 10.04 -4.03
N VAL A 88 8.73 9.65 -2.80
CA VAL A 88 8.39 8.34 -2.24
C VAL A 88 6.87 8.19 -2.11
N LEU A 89 6.19 9.21 -1.59
CA LEU A 89 4.73 9.18 -1.41
C LEU A 89 4.00 9.08 -2.75
N ASN A 90 4.41 9.88 -3.74
CA ASN A 90 3.82 9.82 -5.07
C ASN A 90 4.06 8.46 -5.74
N ALA A 91 5.26 7.88 -5.62
CA ALA A 91 5.56 6.58 -6.18
C ALA A 91 4.67 5.48 -5.58
N LYS A 92 4.49 5.48 -4.25
CA LYS A 92 3.61 4.54 -3.54
C LYS A 92 2.13 4.75 -3.87
N MET A 93 1.69 6.00 -4.00
CA MET A 93 0.32 6.34 -4.41
C MET A 93 0.01 5.81 -5.81
N VAL A 94 0.90 6.08 -6.77
CA VAL A 94 0.74 5.60 -8.16
C VAL A 94 0.77 4.07 -8.21
N ALA A 95 1.64 3.44 -7.43
CA ALA A 95 1.66 1.99 -7.29
C ALA A 95 0.36 1.42 -6.72
N ALA A 96 -0.18 2.00 -5.64
CA ALA A 96 -1.45 1.55 -5.07
C ALA A 96 -2.60 1.68 -6.07
N ALA A 97 -2.67 2.80 -6.81
CA ALA A 97 -3.64 2.98 -7.89
C ALA A 97 -3.44 1.98 -9.05
N HIS A 98 -2.19 1.67 -9.39
CA HIS A 98 -1.85 0.69 -10.41
C HIS A 98 -2.30 -0.72 -10.02
N VAL A 99 -2.00 -1.15 -8.80
CA VAL A 99 -2.44 -2.45 -8.26
C VAL A 99 -3.96 -2.52 -8.21
N LEU A 100 -4.63 -1.45 -7.75
CA LEU A 100 -6.10 -1.39 -7.72
C LEU A 100 -6.70 -1.56 -9.12
N LYS A 101 -6.14 -0.87 -10.11
CA LYS A 101 -6.56 -1.01 -11.50
C LYS A 101 -6.38 -2.43 -12.02
N ILE A 102 -5.23 -3.07 -11.79
CA ILE A 102 -4.99 -4.46 -12.22
C ILE A 102 -6.00 -5.41 -11.58
N MET A 103 -6.31 -5.22 -10.29
CA MET A 103 -7.30 -6.03 -9.60
C MET A 103 -8.71 -5.88 -10.17
N ASP A 104 -9.06 -4.69 -10.66
CA ASP A 104 -10.34 -4.43 -11.30
C ASP A 104 -10.39 -4.93 -12.75
N ASP A 105 -9.33 -4.72 -13.53
CA ASP A 105 -9.20 -5.17 -14.91
C ASP A 105 -9.24 -6.71 -15.00
N ASN A 106 -8.62 -7.42 -14.04
CA ASN A 106 -8.68 -8.87 -13.93
C ASN A 106 -10.09 -9.43 -13.61
N LYS A 107 -11.06 -8.57 -13.29
CA LYS A 107 -12.48 -8.93 -13.13
C LYS A 107 -13.36 -8.47 -14.28
N VAL A 108 -12.83 -7.76 -15.27
CA VAL A 108 -13.58 -7.41 -16.48
C VAL A 108 -13.72 -8.68 -17.33
N ILE A 109 -14.83 -9.39 -17.13
CA ILE A 109 -15.35 -10.32 -18.13
C ILE A 109 -15.69 -9.45 -19.34
N LEU A 110 -14.86 -9.51 -20.38
CA LEU A 110 -15.20 -8.96 -21.70
C LEU A 110 -16.53 -9.60 -22.09
N SER A 111 -17.61 -8.82 -21.95
CA SER A 111 -18.97 -9.15 -22.34
C SER A 111 -19.16 -8.78 -23.80
#